data_AF-A0A6I8TY62-F1
#
_entry.id   AF-A0A6I8TY62-F1
#
_cell.length_a   1.000
_cell.length_b   1.000
_cell.length_c   1.000
_cell.angle_alpha   90.00
_cell.angle_beta   90.00
_cell.angle_gamma   90.00
#
_symmetry.space_group_name_H-M   'P 1'
#
loop_
_entity.id
_entity.type
_entity.pdbx_description
1 polymer ?
#
loop_
_entity_poly.entity_id
_entity_poly.type
_entity_poly.pdbx_seq_one_letter_code
_entity_poly.pdbx_strand_id
1 'polypeptide(L)'
;MPCFCQFFNKAKQYRAVSSAPKSDGASNTDQTDPIRGGSAVSASELVQLKAEVWTLRNALSDATAVNNNMQDAITQAVAEKYELLDELQRAKSEIATLETERRKERNLYCQEKDKFLQEIASYRVKINELSFLVDKISQQNIDLKQSLFEANDTVCKIGHKYMKLKSSGY
;
A
#
# COMPACT_ATOMS: atom_id res chain seq x y z
N MET A 1 -12.03 -9.88 7.57
CA MET A 1 -10.85 -10.77 7.66
C MET A 1 -10.88 -11.47 9.02
N PRO A 2 -11.04 -12.80 9.09
CA PRO A 2 -11.09 -13.51 10.37
C PRO A 2 -9.68 -13.63 10.97
N CYS A 3 -9.55 -13.40 12.29
CA CYS A 3 -8.27 -13.46 13.00
C CYS A 3 -7.73 -14.88 13.08
N PHE A 4 -6.40 -15.01 13.05
CA PHE A 4 -5.60 -16.23 13.13
C PHE A 4 -5.82 -17.05 14.43
N CYS A 5 -6.67 -16.54 15.34
CA CYS A 5 -7.00 -17.11 16.64
C CYS A 5 -7.96 -18.32 16.57
N GLN A 6 -8.57 -18.59 15.42
CA GLN A 6 -9.55 -19.69 15.28
C GLN A 6 -8.92 -21.08 15.02
N PHE A 7 -7.64 -21.16 14.64
CA PHE A 7 -7.00 -22.45 14.34
C PHE A 7 -6.55 -23.22 15.59
N PHE A 8 -6.18 -22.54 16.69
CA PHE A 8 -5.70 -23.22 17.89
C PHE A 8 -6.79 -23.74 18.83
N ASN A 9 -8.05 -23.32 18.66
CA ASN A 9 -9.16 -23.79 19.51
C ASN A 9 -9.67 -25.20 19.14
N LYS A 10 -9.35 -25.73 17.97
CA LYS A 10 -9.78 -27.09 17.56
C LYS A 10 -8.87 -28.22 18.04
N ALA A 11 -7.67 -27.92 18.54
CA ALA A 11 -6.73 -28.93 19.04
C ALA A 11 -7.11 -29.49 20.43
N LYS A 12 -8.03 -28.87 21.16
CA LYS A 12 -8.47 -29.33 22.50
C LYS A 12 -9.59 -30.38 22.49
N GLN A 13 -10.09 -30.81 21.33
CA GLN A 13 -11.25 -31.72 21.24
C GLN A 13 -10.90 -33.22 21.06
N TYR A 14 -9.63 -33.63 21.03
CA TYR A 14 -9.24 -35.03 20.79
C TYR A 14 -8.64 -35.77 22.00
N ARG A 15 -8.86 -35.29 23.24
CA ARG A 15 -8.36 -36.00 24.44
C ARG A 15 -9.49 -36.25 25.45
N ALA A 16 -10.35 -37.20 25.12
CA ALA A 16 -11.20 -37.91 26.07
C ALA A 16 -11.64 -39.26 25.47
N VAL A 17 -10.72 -40.24 25.43
CA VAL A 17 -11.15 -41.65 25.42
C VAL A 17 -11.28 -42.03 26.89
N SER A 18 -12.49 -41.88 27.39
CA SER A 18 -12.90 -42.28 28.74
C SER A 18 -12.74 -43.78 28.90
N SER A 19 -11.92 -44.19 29.85
CA SER A 19 -12.01 -45.49 30.51
C SER A 19 -13.27 -45.49 31.38
N ALA A 20 -14.28 -46.27 30.98
CA ALA A 20 -15.39 -46.65 31.85
C ALA A 20 -15.19 -48.12 32.28
N PRO A 21 -15.19 -48.44 33.58
CA PRO A 21 -15.20 -49.80 34.06
C PRO A 21 -16.62 -50.36 33.94
N LYS A 22 -16.79 -51.56 33.39
CA LYS A 22 -18.02 -52.33 33.62
C LYS A 22 -17.87 -53.10 34.92
N SER A 23 -18.73 -52.79 35.88
CA SER A 23 -18.92 -53.57 37.10
C SER A 23 -19.92 -54.71 36.87
N ASP A 24 -19.77 -55.71 37.73
CA ASP A 24 -20.77 -56.67 38.22
C ASP A 24 -21.13 -57.89 37.37
N GLY A 25 -20.37 -58.95 37.65
CA GLY A 25 -20.79 -60.34 37.56
C GLY A 25 -20.06 -61.13 38.64
N ALA A 26 -20.58 -61.11 39.87
CA ALA A 26 -20.07 -61.88 40.98
C ALA A 26 -20.15 -63.39 40.67
N SER A 27 -19.02 -64.08 40.78
CA SER A 27 -18.99 -65.49 41.14
C SER A 27 -17.78 -65.73 42.03
N ASN A 28 -18.06 -65.96 43.31
CA ASN A 28 -17.11 -66.47 44.28
C ASN A 28 -16.49 -67.77 43.79
N THR A 29 -15.18 -67.79 43.62
CA THR A 29 -14.35 -68.92 44.03
C THR A 29 -13.08 -68.38 44.63
N ASP A 30 -13.01 -68.55 45.95
CA ASP A 30 -11.85 -68.48 46.80
C ASP A 30 -10.71 -69.30 46.18
N GLN A 31 -9.72 -68.63 45.62
CA GLN A 31 -8.41 -69.22 45.35
C GLN A 31 -7.38 -68.12 45.50
N THR A 32 -6.95 -67.93 46.74
CA THR A 32 -5.59 -67.48 47.06
C THR A 32 -4.62 -68.38 46.33
N ASP A 33 -4.28 -68.03 45.09
CA ASP A 33 -3.14 -68.63 44.43
C ASP A 33 -1.87 -68.05 45.08
N PRO A 34 -1.02 -68.91 45.64
CA PRO A 34 0.19 -68.48 46.30
C PRO A 34 1.10 -67.84 45.27
N ILE A 35 1.83 -66.81 45.70
CA ILE A 35 3.07 -66.36 45.05
C ILE A 35 4.01 -67.57 44.98
N ARG A 36 3.86 -68.38 43.92
CA ARG A 36 4.70 -69.51 43.60
C ARG A 36 4.70 -69.74 42.10
N GLY A 37 5.16 -68.71 41.40
CA GLY A 37 5.43 -68.73 39.97
C GLY A 37 6.80 -68.16 39.70
N GLY A 38 7.84 -68.68 40.35
CA GLY A 38 9.19 -68.62 39.78
C GLY A 38 9.19 -69.49 38.53
N SER A 39 8.48 -69.07 37.48
CA SER A 39 8.59 -69.68 36.15
C SER A 39 10.07 -69.53 35.79
N ALA A 40 10.77 -70.66 35.67
CA ALA A 40 12.13 -70.65 35.19
C ALA A 40 12.10 -70.11 33.76
N VAL A 41 12.30 -68.80 33.61
CA VAL A 41 12.41 -68.13 32.32
C VAL A 41 13.51 -68.85 31.57
N SER A 42 13.16 -69.42 30.41
CA SER A 42 14.14 -70.11 29.61
C SER A 42 15.22 -69.11 29.19
N ALA A 43 16.47 -69.56 29.11
CA ALA A 43 17.57 -68.70 28.66
C ALA A 43 17.25 -68.06 27.28
N SER A 44 16.49 -68.74 26.44
CA SER A 44 15.97 -68.23 25.16
C SER A 44 15.01 -67.04 25.32
N GLU A 45 14.04 -67.09 26.23
CA GLU A 45 13.11 -65.97 26.48
C GLU A 45 13.86 -64.75 27.04
N LEU A 46 14.85 -64.98 27.89
CA LEU A 46 15.68 -63.92 28.46
C LEU A 46 16.57 -63.26 27.39
N VAL A 47 17.10 -64.04 26.45
CA VAL A 47 17.84 -63.54 25.28
C VAL A 47 16.92 -62.78 24.33
N GLN A 48 15.70 -63.28 24.07
CA GLN A 48 14.72 -62.60 23.23
C GLN A 48 14.29 -61.26 23.82
N LEU A 49 13.96 -61.22 25.12
CA LEU A 49 13.62 -59.97 25.81
C LEU A 49 14.78 -58.97 25.78
N LYS A 50 16.04 -59.43 25.91
CA LYS A 50 17.20 -58.55 25.76
C LYS A 50 17.33 -57.98 24.34
N ALA A 51 17.05 -58.79 23.32
CA ALA A 51 17.05 -58.34 21.93
C ALA A 51 15.93 -57.32 21.69
N GLU A 52 14.72 -57.56 22.19
CA GLU A 52 13.58 -56.64 22.11
C GLU A 52 13.85 -55.33 22.86
N VAL A 53 14.45 -55.38 24.05
CA VAL A 53 14.85 -54.16 24.78
C VAL A 53 15.91 -53.38 24.00
N TRP A 54 16.85 -54.07 23.34
CA TRP A 54 17.87 -53.41 22.53
C TRP A 54 17.27 -52.75 21.28
N THR A 55 16.37 -53.43 20.56
CA THR A 55 15.69 -52.85 19.39
C THR A 55 14.81 -51.67 19.79
N LEU A 56 14.05 -51.77 20.89
CA LEU A 56 13.25 -50.67 21.41
C LEU A 56 14.09 -49.47 21.83
N ARG A 57 15.27 -49.69 22.43
CA ARG A 57 16.20 -48.60 22.77
C ARG A 57 16.72 -47.89 21.54
N ASN A 58 17.07 -48.63 20.49
CA ASN A 58 17.51 -48.03 19.23
C ASN A 58 16.38 -47.24 18.57
N ALA A 59 15.17 -47.80 18.50
CA ALA A 59 14.00 -47.11 17.97
C ALA A 59 13.67 -45.83 18.76
N LEU A 60 13.82 -45.86 20.09
CA LEU A 60 13.65 -44.67 20.93
C LEU A 60 14.72 -43.61 20.66
N SER A 61 15.98 -44.04 20.48
CA SER A 61 17.08 -43.14 20.11
C SER A 61 16.82 -42.46 18.77
N ASP A 62 16.43 -43.23 17.76
CA ASP A 62 16.12 -42.72 16.42
C ASP A 62 14.92 -41.75 16.45
N ALA A 63 13.84 -42.13 17.14
CA ALA A 63 12.68 -41.27 17.32
C ALA A 63 13.03 -39.96 18.06
N THR A 64 13.93 -40.02 19.05
CA THR A 64 14.40 -38.83 19.76
C THR A 64 15.22 -37.92 18.85
N ALA A 65 16.10 -38.48 18.02
CA ALA A 65 16.88 -37.71 17.05
C ALA A 65 15.98 -37.01 16.02
N VAL A 66 14.98 -37.73 15.48
CA VAL A 66 13.98 -37.14 14.57
C VAL A 66 13.20 -36.02 15.27
N ASN A 67 12.75 -36.24 16.50
CA ASN A 67 12.00 -35.24 17.25
C ASN A 67 12.82 -33.95 17.47
N ASN A 68 14.10 -34.09 17.83
CA ASN A 68 14.99 -32.94 17.99
C ASN A 68 15.15 -32.17 16.67
N ASN A 69 15.39 -32.87 15.55
CA ASN A 69 15.50 -32.24 14.23
C ASN A 69 14.21 -31.51 13.84
N MET A 70 13.04 -32.09 14.13
CA MET A 70 11.76 -31.43 13.87
C MET A 70 11.57 -30.19 14.75
N GLN A 71 12.00 -30.25 16.01
CA GLN A 71 11.94 -29.11 16.92
C GLN A 71 12.85 -27.95 16.46
N ASP A 72 14.04 -28.26 15.97
CA ASP A 72 14.94 -27.26 15.39
C ASP A 72 14.34 -26.65 14.12
N ALA A 73 13.81 -27.46 13.22
CA ALA A 73 13.14 -27.00 12.00
C ALA A 73 11.92 -26.11 12.31
N ILE A 74 11.12 -26.46 13.33
CA ILE A 74 10.00 -25.61 13.78
C ILE A 74 10.52 -24.29 14.32
N THR A 75 11.58 -24.32 15.12
CA THR A 75 12.17 -23.10 15.72
C THR A 75 12.67 -22.16 14.64
N GLN A 76 13.36 -22.69 13.62
CA GLN A 76 13.81 -21.92 12.47
C GLN A 76 12.63 -21.35 11.69
N ALA A 77 11.63 -22.17 11.35
CA ALA A 77 10.46 -21.71 10.61
C ALA A 77 9.68 -20.62 11.37
N VAL A 78 9.60 -20.71 12.69
CA VAL A 78 8.98 -19.67 13.53
C VAL A 78 9.78 -18.37 13.49
N ALA A 79 11.11 -18.43 13.58
CA ALA A 79 11.97 -17.25 13.47
C ALA A 79 11.79 -16.55 12.10
N GLU A 80 11.86 -17.30 11.00
CA GLU A 80 11.63 -16.78 9.64
C GLU A 80 10.24 -16.15 9.50
N LYS A 81 9.21 -16.74 10.13
CA LYS A 81 7.86 -16.17 10.12
C LYS A 81 7.77 -14.83 10.85
N TYR A 82 8.48 -14.65 11.97
CA TYR A 82 8.53 -13.37 12.66
C TYR A 82 9.25 -12.31 11.84
N GLU A 83 10.37 -12.64 11.21
CA GLU A 83 11.09 -11.71 10.32
C GLU A 83 10.23 -11.24 9.16
N LEU A 84 9.52 -12.16 8.48
CA LEU A 84 8.60 -11.83 7.40
C LEU A 84 7.42 -10.96 7.88
N LEU A 85 6.93 -11.16 9.10
CA LEU A 85 5.87 -10.32 9.67
C LEU A 85 6.38 -8.91 9.96
N ASP A 86 7.61 -8.77 10.45
CA ASP A 86 8.24 -7.46 10.68
C ASP A 86 8.52 -6.72 9.37
N GLU A 87 8.98 -7.44 8.34
CA GLU A 87 9.12 -6.90 6.99
C GLU A 87 7.79 -6.42 6.41
N LEU A 88 6.74 -7.24 6.53
CA LEU A 88 5.41 -6.87 6.07
C LEU A 88 4.89 -5.61 6.79
N GLN A 89 5.12 -5.52 8.10
CA GLN A 89 4.70 -4.36 8.88
C GLN A 89 5.46 -3.09 8.48
N ARG A 90 6.77 -3.20 8.23
CA ARG A 90 7.58 -2.09 7.69
C ARG A 90 7.09 -1.66 6.32
N ALA A 91 6.91 -2.59 5.39
CA ALA A 91 6.40 -2.30 4.05
C ALA A 91 5.01 -1.63 4.09
N LYS A 92 4.12 -2.09 4.98
CA LYS A 92 2.81 -1.47 5.17
C LYS A 92 2.91 -0.03 5.66
N SER A 93 3.85 0.25 6.56
CA SER A 93 4.09 1.61 7.05
C SER A 93 4.63 2.52 5.94
N GLU A 94 5.52 2.01 5.10
CA GLU A 94 6.10 2.73 3.97
C GLU A 94 5.06 3.03 2.87
N ILE A 95 4.17 2.06 2.58
CA ILE A 95 3.06 2.30 1.66
C ILE A 95 2.17 3.43 2.20
N ALA A 96 1.86 3.42 3.50
CA ALA A 96 1.05 4.47 4.09
C ALA A 96 1.73 5.86 3.98
N THR A 97 3.04 5.95 4.21
CA THR A 97 3.78 7.22 4.06
C THR A 97 3.79 7.67 2.61
N LEU A 98 4.11 6.80 1.66
CA LEU A 98 4.13 7.11 0.22
C LEU A 98 2.77 7.54 -0.29
N GLU A 99 1.68 6.93 0.19
CA GLU A 99 0.34 7.37 -0.18
C GLU A 99 0.03 8.79 0.33
N THR A 100 0.52 9.16 1.52
CA THR A 100 0.34 10.52 2.04
C THR A 100 1.15 11.53 1.25
N GLU A 101 2.39 11.19 0.87
CA GLU A 101 3.25 12.03 0.03
C GLU A 101 2.63 12.24 -1.35
N ARG A 102 2.20 11.16 -2.01
CA ARG A 102 1.48 11.24 -3.29
C ARG A 102 0.24 12.13 -3.22
N ARG A 103 -0.52 12.08 -2.11
CA ARG A 103 -1.68 12.97 -1.90
C ARG A 103 -1.24 14.43 -1.78
N LYS A 104 -0.16 14.71 -1.03
CA LYS A 104 0.41 16.07 -0.88
C LYS A 104 0.90 16.61 -2.22
N GLU A 105 1.66 15.84 -2.98
CA GLU A 105 2.17 16.24 -4.30
C GLU A 105 1.02 16.56 -5.27
N ARG A 106 0.00 15.70 -5.31
CA ARG A 106 -1.19 15.96 -6.14
C ARG A 106 -1.85 17.28 -5.75
N ASN A 107 -2.00 17.55 -4.45
CA ASN A 107 -2.61 18.79 -3.98
C ASN A 107 -1.76 20.02 -4.34
N LEU A 108 -0.44 19.93 -4.18
CA LEU A 108 0.49 21.00 -4.57
C LEU A 108 0.41 21.27 -6.06
N TYR A 109 0.47 20.23 -6.89
CA TYR A 109 0.33 20.34 -8.34
C TYR A 109 -1.01 20.98 -8.74
N CYS A 110 -2.12 20.57 -8.11
CA CYS A 110 -3.41 21.19 -8.36
C CYS A 110 -3.41 22.68 -8.01
N GLN A 111 -2.86 23.07 -6.86
CA GLN A 111 -2.76 24.48 -6.45
C GLN A 111 -1.90 25.31 -7.42
N GLU A 112 -0.75 24.78 -7.85
CA GLU A 112 0.12 25.45 -8.82
C GLU A 112 -0.56 25.59 -10.17
N LYS A 113 -1.21 24.53 -10.66
CA LYS A 113 -1.99 24.57 -11.89
C LYS A 113 -3.08 25.63 -11.83
N ASP A 114 -3.80 25.73 -10.71
CA ASP A 114 -4.87 26.71 -10.55
C ASP A 114 -4.33 28.15 -10.51
N LYS A 115 -3.19 28.37 -9.86
CA LYS A 115 -2.47 29.67 -9.90
C LYS A 115 -2.08 30.04 -11.33
N PHE A 116 -1.47 29.14 -12.08
CA PHE A 116 -1.11 29.40 -13.48
C PHE A 116 -2.32 29.69 -14.36
N LEU A 117 -3.42 28.97 -14.18
CA LEU A 117 -4.65 29.24 -14.92
C LEU A 117 -5.22 30.63 -14.60
N GLN A 118 -5.15 31.06 -13.34
CA GLN A 118 -5.56 32.41 -12.94
C GLN A 118 -4.65 33.49 -13.54
N GLU A 119 -3.34 33.28 -13.55
CA GLU A 119 -2.39 34.19 -14.20
C GLU A 119 -2.64 34.30 -15.70
N ILE A 120 -2.84 33.17 -16.39
CA ILE A 120 -3.19 33.13 -17.81
C ILE A 120 -4.48 33.90 -18.08
N ALA A 121 -5.51 33.72 -17.25
CA ALA A 121 -6.76 34.47 -17.38
C ALA A 121 -6.54 35.99 -17.21
N SER A 122 -5.74 36.39 -16.22
CA SER A 122 -5.35 37.79 -16.01
C SER A 122 -4.59 38.37 -17.22
N TYR A 123 -3.64 37.63 -17.78
CA TYR A 123 -2.92 38.08 -18.98
C TYR A 123 -3.83 38.22 -20.19
N ARG A 124 -4.81 37.31 -20.36
CA ARG A 124 -5.81 37.43 -21.43
C ARG A 124 -6.63 38.72 -21.32
N VAL A 125 -7.05 39.08 -20.11
CA VAL A 125 -7.77 40.35 -19.86
C VAL A 125 -6.89 41.55 -20.26
N LYS A 126 -5.63 41.59 -19.78
CA LYS A 126 -4.69 42.66 -20.12
C LYS A 126 -4.42 42.76 -21.63
N ILE A 127 -4.29 41.63 -22.31
CA ILE A 127 -4.10 41.60 -23.77
C ILE A 127 -5.33 42.22 -24.46
N ASN A 128 -6.54 41.85 -24.06
CA ASN A 128 -7.76 42.41 -24.64
C ASN A 128 -7.87 43.92 -24.40
N GLU A 129 -7.52 44.40 -23.20
CA GLU A 129 -7.47 45.83 -22.89
C GLU A 129 -6.45 46.57 -23.76
N LEU A 130 -5.26 46.02 -23.92
CA LEU A 130 -4.22 46.60 -24.77
C LEU A 130 -4.64 46.60 -26.25
N SER A 131 -5.24 45.52 -26.75
CA SER A 131 -5.80 45.46 -28.10
C SER A 131 -6.85 46.55 -28.32
N PHE A 132 -7.78 46.72 -27.37
CA PHE A 132 -8.78 47.78 -27.43
C PHE A 132 -8.15 49.19 -27.46
N LEU A 133 -7.12 49.43 -26.65
CA LEU A 133 -6.41 50.71 -26.65
C LEU A 133 -5.68 50.96 -27.98
N VAL A 134 -5.06 49.93 -28.56
CA VAL A 134 -4.41 50.01 -29.87
C VAL A 134 -5.41 50.38 -30.95
N ASP A 135 -6.58 49.71 -30.98
CA ASP A 135 -7.63 50.00 -31.96
C ASP A 135 -8.15 51.44 -31.81
N LYS A 136 -8.35 51.89 -30.57
CA LYS A 136 -8.77 53.27 -30.28
C LYS A 136 -7.75 54.30 -30.75
N ILE A 137 -6.46 54.09 -30.47
CA ILE A 137 -5.37 54.99 -30.90
C ILE A 137 -5.26 54.98 -32.43
N SER A 138 -5.40 53.81 -33.05
CA SER A 138 -5.41 53.68 -34.52
C SER A 138 -6.52 54.51 -35.13
N GLN A 139 -7.75 54.42 -34.60
CA GLN A 139 -8.88 55.21 -35.06
C GLN A 139 -8.64 56.71 -34.88
N GLN A 140 -8.17 57.14 -33.70
CA GLN A 140 -7.86 58.55 -33.45
C GLN A 140 -6.80 59.09 -34.43
N ASN A 141 -5.80 58.27 -34.79
CA ASN A 141 -4.79 58.65 -35.78
C ASN A 141 -5.38 58.79 -37.19
N ILE A 142 -6.36 57.96 -37.56
CA ILE A 142 -7.09 58.09 -38.84
C ILE A 142 -7.86 59.42 -38.84
N ASP A 143 -8.60 59.71 -37.78
CA ASP A 143 -9.41 60.93 -37.66
C ASP A 143 -8.52 62.19 -37.69
N LEU A 144 -7.38 62.17 -36.99
CA LEU A 144 -6.41 63.26 -37.00
C LEU A 144 -5.80 63.48 -38.39
N LYS A 145 -5.44 62.40 -39.11
CA LYS A 145 -4.94 62.51 -40.48
C LYS A 145 -5.99 63.13 -41.40
N GLN A 146 -7.25 62.71 -41.27
CA GLN A 146 -8.36 63.25 -42.05
C GLN A 146 -8.55 64.76 -41.77
N SER A 147 -8.56 65.15 -40.49
CA SER A 147 -8.65 66.56 -40.09
C SER A 147 -7.46 67.39 -40.61
N LEU A 148 -6.25 66.83 -40.60
CA LEU A 148 -5.06 67.47 -41.17
C LEU A 148 -5.21 67.69 -42.68
N PHE A 149 -5.73 66.70 -43.42
CA PHE A 149 -5.98 66.83 -44.87
C PHE A 149 -6.99 67.94 -45.17
N GLU A 150 -8.09 68.00 -44.42
CA GLU A 150 -9.11 69.04 -44.56
C GLU A 150 -8.56 70.43 -44.24
N ALA A 151 -7.80 70.56 -43.14
CA ALA A 151 -7.12 71.80 -42.80
C ALA A 151 -6.13 72.23 -43.90
N ASN A 152 -5.35 71.30 -44.44
CA ASN A 152 -4.42 71.60 -45.52
C ASN A 152 -5.14 72.06 -46.81
N ASP A 153 -6.26 71.40 -47.17
CA ASP A 153 -7.08 71.81 -48.33
C ASP A 153 -7.68 73.22 -48.14
N THR A 154 -8.17 73.54 -46.94
CA THR A 154 -8.65 74.90 -46.63
C THR A 154 -7.55 75.95 -46.73
N VAL A 155 -6.35 75.67 -46.22
CA VAL A 155 -5.18 76.56 -46.35
C VAL A 155 -4.83 76.77 -47.81
N CYS A 156 -4.80 75.71 -48.62
CA CYS A 156 -4.56 75.81 -50.08
C CYS A 156 -5.60 76.71 -50.76
N LYS A 157 -6.89 76.54 -50.46
CA LYS A 157 -7.98 77.36 -51.00
C LYS A 157 -7.85 78.83 -50.62
N ILE A 158 -7.54 79.11 -49.35
CA ILE A 158 -7.29 80.48 -48.85
C ILE A 158 -6.09 81.10 -49.57
N GLY A 159 -4.97 80.37 -49.67
CA GLY A 159 -3.77 80.82 -50.36
C GLY A 159 -4.04 81.14 -51.84
N HIS A 160 -4.80 80.30 -52.53
CA HIS A 160 -5.18 80.52 -53.92
C HIS A 160 -6.08 81.77 -54.08
N LYS A 161 -7.03 81.98 -53.16
CA LYS A 161 -7.87 83.19 -53.14
C LYS A 161 -7.04 84.45 -52.89
N TYR A 162 -6.10 84.41 -51.95
CA TYR A 162 -5.18 85.51 -51.66
C TYR A 162 -4.35 85.88 -52.90
N MET A 163 -3.80 84.88 -53.61
CA MET A 163 -3.02 85.12 -54.83
C MET A 163 -3.85 85.78 -55.94
N LYS A 164 -5.12 85.35 -56.13
CA LYS A 164 -6.04 85.98 -57.08
C LYS A 164 -6.34 87.44 -56.74
N LEU A 165 -6.53 87.74 -55.45
CA LEU A 165 -6.77 89.11 -55.00
C LEU A 165 -5.53 89.99 -55.27
N LYS A 166 -4.35 89.50 -54.89
CA LYS A 166 -3.07 90.19 -55.12
C LYS A 166 -2.80 90.46 -56.61
N SER A 167 -3.15 89.54 -57.51
CA SER A 167 -2.97 89.74 -58.95
C SER A 167 -4.00 90.68 -59.58
N SER A 168 -5.12 90.94 -58.91
CA SER A 168 -6.22 91.79 -59.42
C SER A 168 -6.06 93.27 -59.03
N GLY A 169 -4.94 93.66 -58.40
CA GLY A 169 -4.59 95.07 -58.17
C GLY A 169 -5.30 95.78 -57.01
N TYR A 170 -5.87 95.01 -56.07
CA TYR A 170 -6.27 95.51 -54.75
C TYR A 170 -5.12 95.39 -53.75
#